data_AF-A0A964ZIB1-F1
#
_entry.id   AF-A0A964ZIB1-F1
#
_cell.length_a   1.000
_cell.length_b   1.000
_cell.length_c   1.000
_cell.angle_alpha   90.00
_cell.angle_beta   90.00
_cell.angle_gamma   90.00
#
_symmetry.space_group_name_H-M   'P 1'
#
loop_
_entity.id
_entity.type
_entity.pdbx_description
1 polymer ?
#
loop_
_entity_poly.entity_id
_entity_poly.type
_entity_poly.pdbx_seq_one_letter_code
_entity_poly.pdbx_strand_id
1 'polypeptide(L)'
;MAETRVREFTTTPKEVKMQLFDQAYIGDFLLRYLHILVGITWIGLLYYFNLVQVPGLAAYGDEGKARMITIDKIARRALWWFRWAAIATLGTGLLITGIVENYW
;
A
#
# COMPACT_ATOMS: atom_id res chain seq x y z
N MET A 1 31.19 -1.52 44.73
CA MET A 1 30.22 -2.50 44.20
C MET A 1 28.93 -1.87 43.66
N ALA A 2 28.56 -0.65 44.07
CA ALA A 2 27.37 0.05 43.54
C ALA A 2 27.59 0.67 42.15
N GLU A 3 28.79 1.18 41.85
CA GLU A 3 29.08 1.83 40.56
C GLU A 3 29.02 0.89 39.35
N THR A 4 29.39 -0.38 39.51
CA THR A 4 29.33 -1.38 38.44
C THR A 4 27.89 -1.62 37.97
N ARG A 5 26.94 -1.66 38.91
CA ARG A 5 25.51 -1.83 38.63
C ARG A 5 24.90 -0.60 37.92
N VAL A 6 25.39 0.59 38.22
CA VAL A 6 24.91 1.84 37.59
C VAL A 6 25.37 1.93 36.13
N ARG A 7 26.59 1.49 35.81
CA ARG A 7 27.10 1.53 34.42
C ARG A 7 26.29 0.65 33.48
N GLU A 8 25.87 -0.53 33.94
CA GLU A 8 25.04 -1.47 33.16
C GLU A 8 23.65 -0.91 32.80
N PHE A 9 23.04 -0.11 33.67
CA PHE A 9 21.71 0.48 33.44
C PHE A 9 21.71 1.70 32.50
N THR A 10 22.86 2.38 32.36
CA THR A 10 23.00 3.60 31.52
C THR A 10 23.54 3.33 30.11
N THR A 11 24.09 2.14 29.85
CA THR A 11 24.55 1.76 28.52
C THR A 11 23.39 1.16 27.73
N THR A 12 22.63 1.98 27.02
CA THR A 12 21.75 1.47 25.95
C THR A 12 22.61 0.64 24.98
N PRO A 13 22.29 -0.65 24.73
CA PRO A 13 23.10 -1.49 23.86
C PRO A 13 23.21 -0.82 22.47
N LYS A 14 24.44 -0.55 22.01
CA LYS A 14 24.68 -0.01 20.67
C LYS A 14 24.06 -0.91 19.60
N GLU A 15 24.02 -2.21 19.86
CA GLU A 15 23.33 -3.25 19.08
C GLU A 15 21.86 -2.92 18.80
N VAL A 16 21.09 -2.55 19.84
CA VAL A 16 19.64 -2.25 19.71
C VAL A 16 19.39 -0.96 18.94
N LYS A 17 20.24 0.05 19.15
CA LYS A 17 20.16 1.31 18.40
C LYS A 17 20.54 1.12 16.93
N MET A 18 21.43 0.18 16.62
CA MET A 18 21.85 -0.09 15.24
C MET A 18 20.75 -0.79 14.43
N GLN A 19 19.97 -1.70 15.04
CA GLN A 19 18.90 -2.43 14.35
C GLN A 19 17.68 -1.57 13.98
N LEU A 20 17.29 -0.62 14.84
CA LEU A 20 16.07 0.18 14.63
C LEU A 20 16.22 1.28 13.56
N PHE A 21 17.45 1.77 13.36
CA PHE A 21 17.77 2.86 12.43
C PHE A 21 18.53 2.38 11.18
N ASP A 22 18.69 1.07 11.01
CA ASP A 22 19.36 0.54 9.82
C ASP A 22 18.53 0.86 8.57
N GLN A 23 19.17 1.43 7.54
CA GLN A 23 18.48 1.80 6.30
C GLN A 23 17.79 0.60 5.65
N ALA A 24 18.33 -0.61 5.86
CA ALA A 24 17.76 -1.86 5.41
C ALA A 24 16.43 -2.20 6.12
N TYR A 25 16.35 -2.04 7.44
CA TYR A 25 15.13 -2.32 8.22
C TYR A 25 14.01 -1.33 7.91
N ILE A 26 14.36 -0.04 7.82
CA ILE A 26 13.41 1.02 7.45
C ILE A 26 12.92 0.81 6.01
N GLY A 27 13.79 0.40 5.09
CA GLY A 27 13.45 0.08 3.71
C GLY A 27 12.44 -1.07 3.57
N ASP A 28 12.67 -2.20 4.24
CA ASP A 28 11.74 -3.35 4.21
C ASP A 28 10.38 -3.00 4.81
N PHE A 29 10.37 -2.32 5.96
CA PHE A 29 9.13 -1.87 6.61
C PHE A 29 8.32 -0.93 5.71
N LEU A 30 8.97 0.04 5.08
CA LEU A 30 8.32 0.98 4.17
C LEU A 30 7.79 0.30 2.91
N LEU A 31 8.54 -0.64 2.32
CA LEU A 31 8.09 -1.39 1.13
C LEU A 31 6.84 -2.22 1.44
N ARG A 32 6.78 -2.89 2.59
CA ARG A 32 5.60 -3.65 3.04
C ARG A 32 4.40 -2.73 3.25
N TYR A 33 4.56 -1.62 3.96
CA TYR A 33 3.47 -0.67 4.18
C TYR A 33 2.98 -0.06 2.86
N LEU A 34 3.88 0.28 1.96
CA LEU A 34 3.53 0.80 0.64
C LEU A 34 2.77 -0.25 -0.18
N HIS A 35 3.20 -1.52 -0.17
CA HIS A 35 2.46 -2.61 -0.81
C HIS A 35 1.03 -2.73 -0.28
N ILE A 36 0.86 -2.67 1.04
CA ILE A 36 -0.46 -2.73 1.69
C ILE A 36 -1.33 -1.54 1.28
N LEU A 37 -0.81 -0.31 1.32
CA LEU A 37 -1.57 0.90 0.97
C LEU A 37 -2.03 0.90 -0.48
N VAL A 38 -1.13 0.51 -1.39
CA VAL A 38 -1.46 0.42 -2.82
C VAL A 38 -2.44 -0.74 -3.08
N GLY A 39 -2.27 -1.87 -2.38
CA GLY A 39 -3.19 -3.01 -2.43
C GLY A 39 -4.60 -2.64 -1.96
N ILE A 40 -4.73 -1.89 -0.85
CA ILE A 40 -6.03 -1.37 -0.38
C ILE A 40 -6.67 -0.47 -1.44
N THR A 41 -5.89 0.39 -2.08
CA THR A 41 -6.40 1.27 -3.14
C THR A 41 -6.87 0.46 -4.35
N TRP A 42 -6.12 -0.57 -4.75
CA TRP A 42 -6.45 -1.44 -5.86
C TRP A 42 -7.74 -2.23 -5.62
N ILE A 43 -7.84 -2.92 -4.48
CA ILE A 43 -9.04 -3.69 -4.11
C ILE A 43 -10.23 -2.76 -3.85
N GLY A 44 -10.01 -1.60 -3.22
CA GLY A 44 -11.05 -0.59 -3.00
C GLY A 44 -11.67 -0.08 -4.31
N LEU A 45 -10.85 0.16 -5.34
CA LEU A 45 -11.34 0.51 -6.66
C LEU A 45 -12.13 -0.63 -7.32
N LEU A 46 -11.72 -1.90 -7.14
CA LEU A 46 -12.51 -3.04 -7.62
C LEU A 46 -13.90 -3.07 -6.97
N TYR A 47 -13.98 -2.89 -5.65
CA TYR A 47 -15.28 -2.86 -4.98
C TYR A 47 -16.13 -1.68 -5.43
N TYR A 48 -15.54 -0.50 -5.60
CA TYR A 48 -16.24 0.66 -6.16
C TYR A 48 -16.82 0.35 -7.54
N PHE A 49 -16.04 -0.22 -8.45
CA PHE A 49 -16.53 -0.54 -9.80
C PHE A 49 -17.64 -1.60 -9.79
N ASN A 50 -17.45 -2.69 -9.05
CA ASN A 50 -18.36 -3.82 -9.07
C ASN A 50 -19.66 -3.56 -8.30
N LEU A 51 -19.58 -2.91 -7.14
CA LEU A 51 -20.72 -2.76 -6.23
C LEU A 51 -21.43 -1.42 -6.38
N VAL A 52 -20.72 -0.36 -6.76
CA VAL A 52 -21.29 1.00 -6.81
C VAL A 52 -21.49 1.45 -8.26
N GLN A 53 -20.43 1.41 -9.08
CA GLN A 53 -20.47 1.97 -10.42
C GLN A 53 -21.36 1.18 -11.38
N VAL A 54 -21.22 -0.14 -11.46
CA VAL A 54 -22.00 -0.97 -12.41
C VAL A 54 -23.51 -0.90 -12.12
N PRO A 55 -23.99 -1.10 -10.88
CA PRO A 55 -25.42 -0.94 -10.57
C PRO A 55 -25.90 0.51 -10.73
N GLY A 56 -25.10 1.49 -10.33
CA GLY A 56 -25.42 2.91 -10.53
C GLY A 56 -25.57 3.28 -12.01
N LEU A 57 -24.73 2.74 -12.90
CA LEU A 57 -24.84 2.92 -14.34
C LEU A 57 -26.08 2.25 -14.94
N ALA A 58 -26.50 1.11 -14.40
CA ALA A 58 -27.73 0.43 -14.81
C ALA A 58 -28.98 1.23 -14.42
N ALA A 59 -28.96 1.93 -13.27
CA ALA A 59 -30.06 2.75 -12.79
C ALA A 59 -30.35 3.99 -13.67
N TYR A 60 -29.36 4.48 -14.45
CA TYR A 60 -29.56 5.64 -15.34
C TYR A 60 -30.42 5.35 -16.59
N GLY A 61 -30.73 4.10 -16.92
CA GLY A 61 -31.68 3.76 -18.01
C GLY A 61 -31.40 4.45 -19.35
N ASP A 62 -32.45 5.04 -19.93
CA ASP A 62 -32.44 5.78 -21.22
C ASP A 62 -31.94 7.24 -21.11
N GLU A 63 -31.54 7.70 -19.92
CA GLU A 63 -30.89 9.00 -19.73
C GLU A 63 -29.41 8.95 -20.17
N GLY A 64 -29.19 8.58 -21.43
CA GLY A 64 -27.87 8.29 -21.99
C GLY A 64 -26.86 9.44 -21.85
N LYS A 65 -27.32 10.70 -21.80
CA LYS A 65 -26.45 11.87 -21.56
C LYS A 65 -25.86 11.89 -20.16
N ALA A 66 -26.65 11.64 -19.11
CA ALA A 66 -26.17 11.63 -17.73
C ALA A 66 -25.21 10.45 -17.50
N ARG A 67 -25.55 9.27 -18.05
CA ARG A 67 -24.69 8.08 -18.04
C ARG A 67 -23.33 8.35 -18.72
N MET A 68 -23.34 9.00 -19.88
CA MET A 68 -22.11 9.29 -20.63
C MET A 68 -21.20 10.25 -19.89
N ILE A 69 -21.75 11.31 -19.27
CA ILE A 69 -20.97 12.28 -18.49
C ILE A 69 -20.29 11.60 -17.29
N THR A 70 -20.98 10.69 -16.60
CA THR A 70 -20.43 9.94 -15.46
C THR A 70 -19.32 8.98 -15.89
N ILE A 71 -19.51 8.24 -16.99
CA ILE A 71 -18.48 7.35 -17.55
C ILE A 71 -17.26 8.15 -18.00
N ASP A 72 -17.48 9.27 -18.71
CA ASP A 72 -16.41 10.07 -19.29
C ASP A 72 -15.56 10.75 -18.21
N LYS A 73 -16.20 11.40 -17.23
CA LYS A 73 -15.49 12.18 -16.22
C LYS A 73 -14.95 11.35 -15.05
N ILE A 74 -15.69 10.35 -14.59
CA ILE A 74 -15.37 9.63 -13.33
C ILE A 74 -14.74 8.28 -13.62
N ALA A 75 -15.36 7.47 -14.50
CA ALA A 75 -14.88 6.11 -14.73
C ALA A 75 -13.48 6.09 -15.36
N ARG A 76 -13.16 6.96 -16.33
CA ARG A 76 -11.81 6.98 -16.94
C ARG A 76 -10.70 7.36 -15.97
N ARG A 77 -10.95 8.34 -15.09
CA ARG A 77 -9.99 8.74 -14.05
C ARG A 77 -9.78 7.61 -13.05
N ALA A 78 -10.87 7.00 -12.59
CA ALA A 78 -10.80 5.85 -11.69
C ALA A 78 -10.07 4.67 -12.35
N LEU A 79 -10.27 4.42 -13.65
CA LEU A 79 -9.59 3.35 -14.39
C LEU A 79 -8.09 3.63 -14.55
N TRP A 80 -7.70 4.89 -14.75
CA TRP A 80 -6.29 5.28 -14.78
C TRP A 80 -5.61 5.02 -13.42
N TRP A 81 -6.26 5.41 -12.32
CA TRP A 81 -5.78 5.10 -10.97
C TRP A 81 -5.74 3.60 -10.69
N PHE A 82 -6.74 2.85 -11.16
CA PHE A 82 -6.77 1.39 -11.03
C PHE A 82 -5.58 0.72 -11.70
N ARG A 83 -5.20 1.16 -12.91
CA ARG A 83 -4.04 0.63 -13.64
C ARG A 83 -2.75 0.83 -12.86
N TRP A 84 -2.50 2.04 -12.36
CA TRP A 84 -1.29 2.33 -11.60
C TRP A 84 -1.29 1.65 -10.22
N ALA A 85 -2.44 1.55 -9.56
CA ALA A 85 -2.57 0.82 -8.29
C ALA A 85 -2.31 -0.69 -8.47
N ALA A 86 -2.83 -1.30 -9.54
CA ALA A 86 -2.57 -2.70 -9.85
C ALA A 86 -1.08 -2.95 -10.13
N ILE A 87 -0.46 -2.12 -10.98
CA ILE A 87 0.96 -2.23 -11.31
C ILE A 87 1.83 -2.01 -10.07
N ALA A 88 1.54 -0.99 -9.25
CA ALA A 88 2.30 -0.73 -8.05
C ALA A 88 2.12 -1.82 -6.99
N THR A 89 0.92 -2.44 -6.87
CA THR A 89 0.71 -3.59 -5.98
C THR A 89 1.52 -4.80 -6.46
N LEU A 90 1.45 -5.15 -7.74
CA LEU A 90 2.22 -6.27 -8.30
C LEU A 90 3.73 -6.01 -8.22
N GLY A 91 4.17 -4.82 -8.58
CA GLY A 91 5.59 -4.44 -8.55
C GLY A 91 6.16 -4.50 -7.14
N THR A 92 5.46 -3.93 -6.16
CA THR A 92 5.89 -3.97 -4.76
C THR A 92 5.83 -5.38 -4.18
N GLY A 93 4.85 -6.20 -4.56
CA GLY A 93 4.76 -7.59 -4.13
C GLY A 93 5.87 -8.47 -4.71
N LEU A 94 6.26 -8.24 -5.96
CA LEU A 94 7.41 -8.90 -6.59
C LEU A 94 8.73 -8.41 -6.00
N LEU A 95 8.87 -7.11 -5.69
CA LEU A 95 10.07 -6.58 -5.04
C LEU A 95 10.25 -7.17 -3.65
N ILE A 96 9.18 -7.29 -2.87
CA ILE A 96 9.19 -7.95 -1.57
C ILE A 96 9.64 -9.41 -1.76
N THR A 97 8.94 -10.19 -2.58
CA THR A 97 9.25 -11.62 -2.77
C THR A 97 10.62 -11.88 -3.41
N GLY A 98 11.11 -10.98 -4.26
CA GLY A 98 12.28 -11.19 -5.12
C GLY A 98 13.57 -10.49 -4.68
N ILE A 99 13.52 -9.38 -3.95
CA ILE A 99 14.72 -8.67 -3.46
C ILE A 99 15.09 -9.09 -2.05
N VAL A 100 14.11 -9.44 -1.23
CA VAL A 100 14.40 -9.91 0.13
C VAL A 100 14.77 -11.37 0.03
N GLU A 101 16.06 -11.63 -0.12
CA GLU A 101 16.64 -12.94 0.15
C GLU A 101 16.25 -13.29 1.61
N ASN A 102 15.54 -14.42 1.78
CA ASN A 102 15.03 -14.97 3.05
C ASN A 102 13.64 -14.47 3.53
N TYR A 103 12.59 -14.75 2.75
CA TYR A 103 11.21 -14.82 3.26
C TYR A 103 10.86 -16.22 3.84
N TRP A 104 11.80 -16.81 4.58
CA TRP A 104 11.61 -17.98 5.46
C TRP A 104 12.58 -17.92 6.64
#